data_AF-A0A8B9TYE0-F1
#
_entry.id   AF-A0A8B9TYE0-F1
#
_cell.length_a   1.000
_cell.length_b   1.000
_cell.length_c   1.000
_cell.angle_alpha   90.00
_cell.angle_beta   90.00
_cell.angle_gamma   90.00
#
_symmetry.space_group_name_H-M   'P 1'
#
loop_
_entity.id
_entity.type
_entity.pdbx_description
1 polymer ?
#
loop_
_entity_poly.entity_id
_entity_poly.type
_entity_poly.pdbx_seq_one_letter_code
_entity_poly.pdbx_strand_id
1 'polypeptide(L)'
;MICLLLALFASLLHGARPGVTERTFVAIKPDGVQRQLVGEIIRRFERKGFRLLGLKLLQASEELLKEHYVALRDRPFYGRLVKYMSSGPVVAMVWQGLDVVKMARMMIGETNPAESLPGTIRGDFCVDVGRNVIPRQRLGGECPAGDLALVPPRGADVLGGRGRALDLRVMREPEGSRGLP
;
A
#
# COMPACT_ATOMS: atom_id res chain seq x y z
N MET A 1 21.25 -33.98 18.04
CA MET A 1 20.30 -34.60 17.08
C MET A 1 18.97 -33.87 16.99
N ILE A 2 18.35 -33.44 18.10
CA ILE A 2 17.07 -32.71 18.09
C ILE A 2 17.13 -31.35 17.35
N CYS A 3 18.21 -30.57 17.50
CA CYS A 3 18.35 -29.29 16.77
C CYS A 3 18.45 -29.44 15.25
N LEU A 4 19.10 -30.51 14.75
CA LEU A 4 19.15 -30.81 13.33
C LEU A 4 17.77 -31.23 12.80
N LEU A 5 17.02 -32.00 13.60
CA LEU A 5 15.65 -32.40 13.26
C LEU A 5 14.70 -31.19 13.22
N LEU A 6 14.81 -30.27 14.18
CA LEU A 6 14.01 -29.03 14.22
C LEU A 6 14.38 -28.06 13.10
N ALA A 7 15.66 -27.95 12.73
CA ALA A 7 16.12 -27.12 11.61
C ALA A 7 15.67 -27.68 10.25
N LEU A 8 15.67 -29.02 10.09
CA LEU A 8 15.10 -29.69 8.91
C LEU A 8 13.58 -29.52 8.85
N PHE A 9 12.88 -29.65 9.98
CA PHE A 9 11.43 -29.44 10.05
C PHE A 9 11.04 -27.99 9.79
N ALA A 10 11.82 -27.02 10.29
CA ALA A 10 11.64 -25.61 9.96
C ALA A 10 11.84 -25.37 8.47
N SER A 11 12.90 -25.91 7.86
CA SER A 11 13.17 -25.76 6.42
C SER A 11 12.05 -26.34 5.54
N LEU A 12 11.44 -27.46 5.96
CA LEU A 12 10.29 -28.07 5.30
C LEU A 12 9.00 -27.22 5.38
N LEU A 13 8.88 -26.37 6.40
CA LEU A 13 7.74 -25.45 6.61
C LEU A 13 7.96 -24.04 6.01
N HIS A 14 9.16 -23.73 5.51
CA HIS A 14 9.46 -22.45 4.85
C HIS A 14 9.12 -22.46 3.35
N GLY A 15 8.94 -23.63 2.75
CA GLY A 15 8.47 -23.77 1.37
C GLY A 15 6.95 -23.65 1.30
N ALA A 16 6.47 -22.55 0.72
CA ALA A 16 5.06 -22.25 0.42
C ALA A 16 4.16 -21.88 1.60
N ARG A 17 4.30 -20.64 2.09
CA ARG A 17 3.17 -19.90 2.69
C ARG A 17 2.54 -19.01 1.60
N PRO A 18 1.43 -19.43 0.94
CA PRO A 18 0.85 -18.70 -0.20
C PRO A 18 0.33 -17.28 0.11
N GLY A 19 0.44 -16.78 1.34
CA GLY A 19 0.06 -15.41 1.71
C GLY A 19 1.20 -14.46 2.10
N VAL A 20 2.44 -14.92 2.32
CA VAL A 20 3.54 -13.99 2.70
C VAL A 20 3.93 -13.06 1.54
N THR A 21 3.64 -13.47 0.31
CA THR A 21 3.96 -12.72 -0.91
C THR A 21 2.87 -11.73 -1.33
N GLU A 22 1.66 -11.79 -0.77
CA GLU A 22 0.52 -10.96 -1.16
C GLU A 22 0.83 -9.47 -0.93
N ARG A 23 0.39 -8.62 -1.85
CA ARG A 23 0.62 -7.18 -1.83
C ARG A 23 -0.68 -6.41 -1.97
N THR A 24 -0.74 -5.25 -1.34
CA THR A 24 -1.85 -4.30 -1.51
C THR A 24 -1.32 -2.89 -1.69
N PHE A 25 -2.03 -2.13 -2.52
CA PHE A 25 -1.81 -0.71 -2.70
C PHE A 25 -2.66 0.08 -1.69
N VAL A 26 -2.06 1.07 -1.04
CA VAL A 26 -2.72 2.00 -0.13
C VAL A 26 -2.29 3.41 -0.51
N ALA A 27 -3.26 4.31 -0.68
CA ALA A 27 -2.99 5.72 -0.89
C ALA A 27 -3.58 6.55 0.25
N ILE A 28 -2.84 7.54 0.74
CA ILE A 28 -3.34 8.56 1.65
C ILE A 28 -3.72 9.77 0.81
N LYS A 29 -5.01 10.10 0.82
CA LYS A 29 -5.62 11.21 0.08
C LYS A 29 -5.08 12.58 0.56
N PRO A 30 -5.34 13.66 -0.20
CA PRO A 30 -4.86 15.00 0.17
C PRO A 30 -5.29 15.47 1.56
N ASP A 31 -6.51 15.14 2.00
CA ASP A 31 -7.00 15.44 3.35
C ASP A 31 -6.18 14.72 4.44
N GLY A 32 -5.80 13.47 4.22
CA GLY A 32 -4.96 12.72 5.15
C GLY A 32 -3.56 13.31 5.28
N VAL A 33 -2.99 13.77 4.17
CA VAL A 33 -1.68 14.43 4.16
C VAL A 33 -1.74 15.80 4.84
N GLN A 34 -2.72 16.63 4.48
CA GLN A 34 -2.92 17.96 5.07
C GLN A 34 -3.18 17.90 6.58
N ARG A 35 -3.85 16.85 7.05
CA ARG A 35 -4.12 16.60 8.47
C ARG A 35 -3.00 15.88 9.21
N GLN A 36 -1.84 15.68 8.57
CA GLN A 36 -0.65 15.07 9.16
C GLN A 36 -0.87 13.63 9.65
N LEU A 37 -1.79 12.88 9.03
CA LEU A 37 -2.13 11.50 9.42
C LEU A 37 -1.20 10.43 8.81
N VAL A 38 -0.20 10.83 8.03
CA VAL A 38 0.69 9.92 7.30
C VAL A 38 1.42 8.95 8.24
N GLY A 39 2.08 9.48 9.28
CA GLY A 39 2.82 8.67 10.23
C GLY A 39 1.91 7.71 11.02
N GLU A 40 0.72 8.17 11.41
CA GLU A 40 -0.25 7.37 12.15
C GLU A 40 -0.78 6.19 11.32
N ILE A 41 -1.07 6.43 10.03
CA ILE A 41 -1.52 5.36 9.12
C ILE A 41 -0.40 4.34 8.91
N ILE A 42 0.82 4.78 8.59
CA ILE A 42 1.98 3.88 8.42
C ILE A 42 2.17 3.03 9.68
N ARG A 43 2.16 3.67 10.85
CA ARG A 43 2.30 2.99 12.15
C ARG A 43 1.28 1.88 12.36
N ARG A 44 0.02 2.05 11.92
CA ARG A 44 -1.00 0.99 12.05
C ARG A 44 -0.67 -0.23 11.20
N PHE A 45 -0.19 -0.04 9.97
CA PHE A 45 0.20 -1.15 9.10
C PHE A 45 1.48 -1.84 9.61
N GLU A 46 2.48 -1.09 10.07
CA GLU A 46 3.71 -1.66 10.64
C GLU A 46 3.42 -2.44 11.92
N ARG A 47 2.61 -1.89 12.84
CA ARG A 47 2.21 -2.59 14.08
C ARG A 47 1.43 -3.87 13.82
N LYS A 48 0.74 -3.97 12.69
CA LYS A 48 0.05 -5.21 12.27
C LYS A 48 1.04 -6.29 11.81
N GLY A 49 2.28 -5.93 11.50
CA GLY A 49 3.31 -6.83 10.98
C GLY A 49 3.40 -6.85 9.46
N PHE A 50 2.81 -5.87 8.76
CA PHE A 50 2.97 -5.75 7.31
C PHE A 50 4.29 -5.08 6.96
N ARG A 51 4.90 -5.56 5.87
CA ARG A 51 6.15 -5.02 5.35
C ARG A 51 5.84 -3.92 4.33
N LEU A 52 6.38 -2.72 4.56
CA LEU A 52 6.36 -1.65 3.57
C LEU A 52 7.36 -1.97 2.45
N LEU A 53 6.88 -2.09 1.20
CA LEU A 53 7.72 -2.36 0.05
C LEU A 53 8.10 -1.11 -0.74
N GLY A 54 7.28 -0.07 -0.67
CA GLY A 54 7.51 1.19 -1.38
C GLY A 54 6.58 2.27 -0.87
N LEU A 55 7.08 3.51 -0.89
CA LEU A 55 6.37 4.71 -0.49
C LEU A 55 6.78 5.85 -1.42
N LYS A 56 5.80 6.67 -1.86
CA LYS A 56 6.05 7.87 -2.66
C LYS A 56 5.06 8.96 -2.29
N LEU A 57 5.59 10.14 -1.95
CA LEU A 57 4.82 11.37 -1.90
C LEU A 57 4.81 11.98 -3.30
N LEU A 58 3.63 12.27 -3.85
CA LEU A 58 3.51 12.86 -5.18
C LEU A 58 2.27 13.75 -5.31
N GLN A 59 2.38 14.75 -6.18
CA GLN A 59 1.23 15.47 -6.73
C GLN A 59 0.84 14.77 -8.04
N ALA A 60 -0.27 14.04 -8.05
CA ALA A 60 -0.71 13.35 -9.26
C ALA A 60 -1.42 14.33 -10.21
N SER A 61 -1.11 14.25 -11.51
CA SER A 61 -1.82 15.02 -12.53
C SER A 61 -3.24 14.48 -12.73
N GLU A 62 -4.14 15.30 -13.26
CA GLU A 62 -5.51 14.84 -13.54
C GLU A 62 -5.54 13.72 -14.57
N GLU A 63 -4.64 13.73 -15.55
CA GLU A 63 -4.53 12.71 -16.60
C GLU A 63 -4.19 11.35 -15.98
N LEU A 64 -3.19 11.33 -15.09
CA LEU A 64 -2.79 10.12 -14.36
C LEU A 64 -3.93 9.61 -13.48
N LEU A 65 -4.66 10.51 -12.81
CA LEU A 65 -5.79 10.15 -11.96
C LEU A 65 -7.00 9.64 -12.76
N LYS A 66 -7.24 10.19 -13.96
CA LYS A 66 -8.27 9.71 -14.88
C LYS A 66 -7.97 8.29 -15.33
N GLU A 67 -6.71 7.98 -15.65
CA GLU A 67 -6.28 6.63 -15.98
C GLU A 67 -6.43 5.69 -14.78
N HIS A 68 -5.94 6.09 -13.61
CA HIS A 68 -6.03 5.29 -12.37
C HIS A 68 -7.49 4.97 -11.99
N TYR A 69 -8.40 5.92 -12.14
CA TYR A 69 -9.83 5.76 -11.84
C TYR A 69 -10.71 5.41 -13.05
N VAL A 70 -10.13 4.93 -14.17
CA VAL A 70 -10.89 4.67 -15.41
C VAL A 70 -12.09 3.74 -15.21
N ALA A 71 -11.98 2.77 -14.29
CA ALA A 71 -13.08 1.84 -13.95
C ALA A 71 -14.30 2.54 -13.29
N LEU A 72 -14.13 3.78 -12.85
CA LEU A 72 -15.18 4.60 -12.25
C LEU A 72 -15.69 5.68 -13.20
N ARG A 73 -15.24 5.73 -14.46
CA ARG A 73 -15.55 6.81 -15.41
C ARG A 73 -17.06 7.10 -15.54
N ASP A 74 -17.89 6.05 -15.50
CA ASP A 74 -19.33 6.14 -15.70
C ASP A 74 -20.09 6.46 -14.38
N ARG A 75 -19.36 6.64 -13.27
CA ARG A 75 -19.96 6.98 -11.97
C ARG A 75 -20.17 8.50 -11.85
N PRO A 76 -21.30 8.95 -11.28
CA PRO A 76 -21.64 10.38 -11.19
C PRO A 76 -20.67 11.21 -10.34
N PHE A 77 -19.84 10.56 -9.52
CA PHE A 77 -18.84 11.21 -8.67
C PHE A 77 -17.43 11.23 -9.27
N TYR A 78 -17.20 10.64 -10.46
CA TYR A 78 -15.87 10.47 -11.06
C TYR A 78 -15.11 11.80 -11.24
N GLY A 79 -15.73 12.80 -11.87
CA GLY A 79 -15.10 14.09 -12.09
C GLY A 79 -14.73 14.80 -10.78
N ARG A 80 -15.59 14.70 -9.77
CA ARG A 80 -15.30 15.23 -8.42
C ARG A 80 -14.17 14.47 -7.73
N LEU A 81 -14.09 13.15 -7.90
CA LEU A 81 -13.01 12.32 -7.35
C LEU A 81 -11.66 12.68 -7.95
N VAL A 82 -11.56 12.81 -9.28
CA VAL A 82 -10.32 13.19 -9.96
C VAL A 82 -9.87 14.57 -9.48
N LYS A 83 -10.75 15.56 -9.51
CA LYS A 83 -10.45 16.94 -9.07
C LYS A 83 -10.05 17.01 -7.60
N TYR A 84 -10.66 16.17 -6.76
CA TYR A 84 -10.31 16.07 -5.35
C TYR A 84 -8.92 15.46 -5.16
N MET A 85 -8.62 14.38 -5.86
CA MET A 85 -7.33 13.71 -5.74
C MET A 85 -6.17 14.53 -6.34
N SER A 86 -6.46 15.42 -7.31
CA SER A 86 -5.48 16.36 -7.87
C SER A 86 -5.32 17.64 -7.05
N SER A 87 -6.12 17.86 -6.01
CA SER A 87 -6.11 19.12 -5.25
C SER A 87 -4.93 19.27 -4.30
N GLY A 88 -4.12 18.23 -4.10
CA GLY A 88 -3.00 18.23 -3.16
C GLY A 88 -2.22 16.93 -3.18
N PRO A 89 -1.16 16.85 -2.36
CA PRO A 89 -0.24 15.73 -2.40
C PRO A 89 -0.88 14.45 -1.85
N VAL A 90 -0.50 13.32 -2.44
CA VAL A 90 -0.93 11.98 -2.05
C VAL A 90 0.29 11.18 -1.63
N VAL A 91 0.14 10.31 -0.63
CA VAL A 91 1.16 9.32 -0.28
C VAL A 91 0.72 7.96 -0.79
N ALA A 92 1.38 7.45 -1.82
CA ALA A 92 1.15 6.12 -2.38
C ALA A 92 2.09 5.11 -1.72
N MET A 93 1.57 3.94 -1.32
CA MET A 93 2.29 2.90 -0.60
C MET A 93 1.94 1.50 -1.10
N VAL A 94 2.89 0.59 -1.00
CA VAL A 94 2.67 -0.85 -1.22
C VAL A 94 3.05 -1.62 0.02
N TRP A 95 2.10 -2.40 0.54
CA TRP A 95 2.26 -3.23 1.72
C TRP A 95 2.23 -4.70 1.34
N GLN A 96 3.04 -5.51 2.03
CA GLN A 96 3.11 -6.95 1.85
C GLN A 96 2.87 -7.69 3.16
N GLY A 97 2.15 -8.81 3.08
CA GLY A 97 1.98 -9.74 4.19
C GLY A 97 0.78 -10.67 4.01
N LEU A 98 0.61 -11.57 4.98
CA LEU A 98 -0.47 -12.56 4.98
C LEU A 98 -1.84 -11.87 5.05
N ASP A 99 -2.69 -12.16 4.06
CA ASP A 99 -4.03 -11.59 3.91
C ASP A 99 -4.04 -10.05 3.97
N VAL A 100 -2.94 -9.39 3.58
CA VAL A 100 -2.75 -7.94 3.71
C VAL A 100 -3.87 -7.16 3.03
N VAL A 101 -4.37 -7.71 1.94
CA VAL A 101 -5.48 -7.25 1.12
C VAL A 101 -6.78 -7.17 1.94
N LYS A 102 -7.17 -8.27 2.59
CA LYS A 102 -8.36 -8.35 3.43
C LYS A 102 -8.18 -7.56 4.74
N MET A 103 -7.03 -7.72 5.38
CA MET A 103 -6.70 -7.10 6.66
C MET A 103 -6.64 -5.58 6.55
N ALA A 104 -6.07 -5.04 5.49
CA ALA A 104 -6.02 -3.60 5.27
C ALA A 104 -7.44 -3.02 5.10
N ARG A 105 -8.37 -3.69 4.40
CA ARG A 105 -9.76 -3.23 4.32
C ARG A 105 -10.42 -3.16 5.70
N MET A 106 -10.22 -4.19 6.52
CA MET A 106 -10.76 -4.22 7.89
C MET A 106 -10.15 -3.11 8.76
N MET A 107 -8.85 -2.83 8.62
CA MET A 107 -8.19 -1.75 9.35
C MET A 107 -8.60 -0.36 8.88
N ILE A 108 -8.86 -0.19 7.59
CA ILE A 108 -9.29 1.09 7.04
C ILE A 108 -10.71 1.44 7.49
N GLY A 109 -11.61 0.46 7.51
CA GLY A 109 -13.02 0.65 7.82
C GLY A 109 -13.88 0.91 6.58
N GLU A 110 -15.18 1.08 6.82
CA GLU A 110 -16.19 1.23 5.77
C GLU A 110 -16.07 2.52 4.98
N THR A 111 -16.70 2.59 3.81
CA THR A 111 -16.58 3.80 2.95
C THR A 111 -17.17 5.03 3.64
N ASN A 112 -18.28 4.82 4.36
CA ASN A 112 -18.90 5.80 5.22
C ASN A 112 -18.26 5.75 6.62
N PRO A 113 -17.63 6.85 7.09
CA PRO A 113 -17.05 6.89 8.43
C PRO A 113 -18.05 6.60 9.55
N ALA A 114 -19.32 6.99 9.38
CA ALA A 114 -20.37 6.73 10.38
C ALA A 114 -20.69 5.24 10.56
N GLU A 115 -20.38 4.42 9.56
CA GLU A 115 -20.54 2.96 9.58
C GLU A 115 -19.23 2.24 9.95
N SER A 116 -18.14 3.00 10.12
CA SER A 116 -16.83 2.45 10.45
C SER A 116 -16.73 2.21 11.96
N LEU A 117 -16.26 1.01 12.34
CA LEU A 117 -16.09 0.68 13.76
C LEU A 117 -14.98 1.53 14.42
N PRO A 118 -15.12 1.86 15.72
CA PRO A 118 -14.03 2.45 16.50
C PRO A 118 -12.75 1.60 16.41
N GLY A 119 -11.60 2.26 16.28
CA GLY A 119 -10.31 1.60 16.07
C GLY A 119 -9.94 1.37 14.59
N THR A 120 -10.85 1.63 13.65
CA THR A 120 -10.51 1.68 12.22
C THR A 120 -10.01 3.08 11.84
N ILE A 121 -9.23 3.19 10.76
CA ILE A 121 -8.68 4.48 10.31
C ILE A 121 -9.80 5.48 10.02
N ARG A 122 -10.87 5.05 9.36
CA ARG A 122 -12.00 5.94 9.06
C ARG A 122 -12.86 6.22 10.27
N GLY A 123 -13.09 5.23 11.14
CA GLY A 123 -13.83 5.44 12.38
C GLY A 123 -13.14 6.42 13.33
N ASP A 124 -11.81 6.38 13.42
CA ASP A 124 -11.06 7.21 14.35
C ASP A 124 -10.78 8.63 13.79
N PHE A 125 -10.63 8.76 12.47
CA PHE A 125 -10.12 10.00 11.87
C PHE A 125 -11.05 10.67 10.87
N CYS A 126 -12.18 10.08 10.47
CA CYS A 126 -13.03 10.64 9.42
C CYS A 126 -14.44 10.94 9.95
N VAL A 127 -15.06 11.97 9.38
CA VAL A 127 -16.45 12.36 9.68
C VAL A 127 -17.29 12.34 8.42
N ASP A 128 -16.74 12.81 7.30
CA ASP A 128 -17.42 12.92 6.01
C ASP A 128 -16.95 11.83 5.04
N VAL A 129 -17.90 11.26 4.28
CA VAL A 129 -17.67 10.27 3.22
C VAL A 129 -16.77 10.83 2.12
N GLY A 130 -16.88 12.13 1.81
CA GLY A 130 -16.04 12.80 0.81
C GLY A 130 -14.57 12.91 1.23
N ARG A 131 -14.29 12.95 2.54
CA ARG A 131 -12.97 13.18 3.15
C ARG A 131 -12.62 12.06 4.12
N ASN A 132 -12.52 10.85 3.55
CA ASN A 132 -12.31 9.62 4.30
C ASN A 132 -10.86 9.10 4.28
N VAL A 133 -9.87 10.00 4.05
CA VAL A 133 -8.41 9.80 4.22
C VAL A 133 -7.72 8.76 3.32
N ILE A 134 -8.35 7.62 3.04
CA ILE A 134 -7.84 6.54 2.19
C ILE A 134 -8.93 6.19 1.17
N PRO A 135 -8.65 6.10 -0.15
CA PRO A 135 -9.66 5.65 -1.11
C PRO A 135 -9.99 4.17 -0.89
N ARG A 136 -11.04 3.65 -1.55
CA ARG A 136 -11.31 2.21 -1.51
C ARG A 136 -10.08 1.46 -2.04
N GLN A 137 -9.55 0.53 -1.25
CA GLN A 137 -8.46 -0.33 -1.71
C GLN A 137 -8.89 -1.22 -2.87
N ARG A 138 -8.12 -1.13 -3.95
CA ARG A 138 -8.14 -2.12 -5.02
C ARG A 138 -7.26 -3.30 -4.58
N LEU A 139 -7.77 -4.52 -4.78
CA LEU A 139 -7.24 -5.73 -4.16
C LEU A 139 -6.97 -6.83 -5.20
N GLY A 140 -5.90 -7.60 -4.95
CA GLY A 140 -5.75 -9.02 -5.29
C GLY A 140 -5.15 -9.34 -6.67
N GLY A 141 -3.87 -9.74 -6.70
CA GLY A 141 -3.11 -10.03 -7.93
C GLY A 141 -1.94 -9.07 -8.17
N GLU A 142 -1.34 -9.11 -9.36
CA GLU A 142 -0.39 -8.06 -9.78
C GLU A 142 -1.05 -6.69 -9.65
N CYS A 143 -0.34 -5.74 -9.03
CA CYS A 143 -0.76 -4.35 -8.93
C CYS A 143 -1.04 -3.83 -10.36
N PRO A 144 -2.26 -3.32 -10.68
CA PRO A 144 -2.55 -2.80 -12.02
C PRO A 144 -1.48 -1.79 -12.44
N ALA A 145 -1.08 -1.78 -13.71
CA ALA A 145 -0.01 -0.90 -14.20
C ALA A 145 -0.20 0.58 -13.83
N GLY A 146 -1.45 1.08 -13.80
CA GLY A 146 -1.78 2.43 -13.35
C GLY A 146 -1.57 2.70 -11.86
N ASP A 147 -1.69 1.68 -11.00
CA ASP A 147 -1.39 1.77 -9.57
C ASP A 147 0.14 1.72 -9.34
N LEU A 148 0.85 0.95 -10.18
CA LEU A 148 2.31 0.97 -10.25
C LEU A 148 2.86 2.31 -10.76
N ALA A 149 2.15 3.07 -11.59
CA ALA A 149 2.62 4.41 -12.00
C ALA A 149 2.72 5.39 -10.81
N LEU A 150 1.93 5.14 -9.74
CA LEU A 150 1.95 5.93 -8.51
C LEU A 150 3.07 5.51 -7.55
N VAL A 151 3.75 4.39 -7.78
CA VAL A 151 4.78 3.82 -6.88
C VAL A 151 6.06 3.53 -7.69
N PRO A 152 7.27 3.80 -7.19
CA PRO A 152 8.48 3.54 -7.97
C PRO A 152 8.58 2.04 -8.35
N PRO A 153 8.98 1.69 -9.59
CA PRO A 153 9.20 0.29 -9.93
C PRO A 153 10.34 -0.32 -9.11
N ARG A 154 10.44 -1.66 -9.10
CA ARG A 154 11.57 -2.36 -8.45
C ARG A 154 12.89 -1.78 -8.98
N GLY A 155 13.73 -1.28 -8.06
CA GLY A 155 15.04 -0.72 -8.40
C GLY A 155 15.02 0.71 -8.96
N ALA A 156 13.89 1.42 -8.88
CA ALA A 156 13.87 2.83 -9.25
C ALA A 156 14.52 3.69 -8.16
N ASP A 157 15.47 4.51 -8.58
CA ASP A 157 16.03 5.60 -7.78
C ASP A 157 14.91 6.54 -7.34
N VAL A 158 14.67 6.61 -6.02
CA VAL A 158 13.64 7.48 -5.46
C VAL A 158 14.30 8.82 -5.10
N LEU A 159 14.03 9.81 -5.96
CA LEU A 159 14.22 11.26 -5.85
C LEU A 159 15.61 11.85 -6.24
N GLY A 160 15.63 12.41 -7.46
CA GLY A 160 16.22 13.70 -7.84
C GLY A 160 17.47 14.21 -7.12
N GLY A 161 18.63 14.03 -7.74
CA GLY A 161 19.83 14.81 -7.48
C GLY A 161 21.09 14.01 -7.78
N ARG A 162 21.91 14.46 -8.73
CA ARG A 162 23.25 13.90 -8.95
C ARG A 162 23.98 13.85 -7.61
N GLY A 163 24.36 12.63 -7.18
CA GLY A 163 25.29 12.43 -6.08
C GLY A 163 24.63 12.16 -4.73
N ARG A 164 24.62 10.87 -4.36
CA ARG A 164 24.57 10.31 -3.00
C ARG A 164 23.27 10.57 -2.21
N ALA A 165 22.33 9.63 -2.31
CA ALA A 165 21.24 9.47 -1.36
C ALA A 165 21.25 8.05 -0.76
N LEU A 166 20.91 7.98 0.54
CA LEU A 166 20.94 6.78 1.37
C LEU A 166 20.02 5.69 0.81
N ASP A 167 20.65 4.57 0.47
CA ASP A 167 20.05 3.32 0.03
C ASP A 167 19.23 2.69 1.17
N LEU A 168 17.95 3.07 1.28
CA LEU A 168 16.99 2.34 2.12
C LEU A 168 16.64 1.04 1.40
N ARG A 169 17.57 0.07 1.46
CA ARG A 169 17.40 -1.29 0.93
C ARG A 169 16.24 -1.98 1.65
N VAL A 170 15.08 -2.00 1.03
CA VAL A 170 14.04 -3.00 1.32
C VAL A 170 14.62 -4.36 0.91
N MET A 171 14.90 -5.22 1.90
CA MET A 171 15.64 -6.49 1.86
C MET A 171 15.72 -7.18 0.48
N ARG A 172 16.96 -7.40 0.04
CA ARG A 172 17.37 -8.29 -1.04
C ARG A 172 16.97 -9.72 -0.65
N GLU A 173 16.11 -10.38 -1.42
CA GLU A 173 16.08 -11.85 -1.46
C GLU A 173 17.49 -12.32 -1.90
N PRO A 174 18.11 -13.31 -1.26
CA PRO A 174 19.40 -13.81 -1.72
C PRO A 174 19.21 -14.41 -3.12
N GLU A 175 19.84 -13.80 -4.12
CA GLU A 175 19.98 -14.39 -5.45
C GLU A 175 20.87 -15.64 -5.31
N GLY A 176 20.23 -16.81 -5.20
CA GLY A 176 20.97 -18.05 -4.98
C GLY A 176 20.13 -19.30 -4.72
N SER A 177 18.98 -19.45 -5.38
CA SER A 177 18.34 -20.77 -5.50
C SER A 177 17.70 -20.93 -6.87
N ARG A 178 18.47 -20.60 -7.93
CA ARG A 178 18.23 -21.23 -9.24
C ARG A 178 18.77 -22.65 -9.11
N GLY A 179 17.86 -23.60 -9.26
CA GLY A 179 18.16 -25.02 -9.14
C GLY A 179 19.26 -25.45 -10.10
N LEU A 180 19.97 -26.49 -9.69
CA LEU A 180 20.91 -27.28 -10.47
C LEU A 180 21.16 -28.58 -9.68
N PRO A 181 21.46 -29.68 -10.37
CA PRO A 181 20.59 -30.52 -11.21
C PRO A 181 19.70 -31.49 -10.41
#